data_AF-A0A948T2R9-F1
#
_entry.id   AF-A0A948T2R9-F1
#
_cell.length_a   1.000
_cell.length_b   1.000
_cell.length_c   1.000
_cell.angle_alpha   90.00
_cell.angle_beta   90.00
_cell.angle_gamma   90.00
#
_symmetry.space_group_name_H-M   'P 1'
#
loop_
_entity.id
_entity.type
_entity.pdbx_description
1 polymer ?
#
loop_
_entity_poly.entity_id
_entity_poly.type
_entity_poly.pdbx_seq_one_letter_code
_entity_poly.pdbx_strand_id
1 'polypeptide(L)' 'MNYTKEQLDELWIKSRRRYETLIAEYRRTHKVPSRGIISTPEIDAERAEQKRLRKEYFKLKDKNEL' A
#
# COMPACT_ATOMS: atom_id res chain seq x y z
N MET A 1 -4.10 17.03 -6.37
CA MET A 1 -2.63 17.09 -6.23
C MET A 1 -2.03 16.43 -7.46
N ASN A 2 -1.13 17.10 -8.17
CA ASN A 2 -0.26 16.44 -9.15
C ASN A 2 0.98 15.96 -8.38
N TYR A 3 1.12 14.64 -8.23
CA TYR A 3 2.34 14.04 -7.68
C TYR A 3 3.31 13.77 -8.83
N THR A 4 4.62 13.93 -8.61
CA THR A 4 5.62 13.40 -9.54
C THR A 4 5.77 11.89 -9.36
N LYS A 5 6.42 11.23 -10.31
CA LYS A 5 6.72 9.80 -10.22
C LYS A 5 7.52 9.45 -8.97
N GLU A 6 8.55 10.23 -8.66
CA GLU A 6 9.42 10.04 -7.49
C GLU A 6 8.62 10.17 -6.19
N GLN A 7 7.71 11.14 -6.12
CA GLN A 7 6.83 11.31 -4.96
C GLN A 7 5.90 10.10 -4.78
N LEU A 8 5.33 9.57 -5.87
CA LEU A 8 4.51 8.37 -5.79
C LEU A 8 5.31 7.13 -5.39
N ASP A 9 6.53 6.99 -5.90
CA ASP A 9 7.42 5.88 -5.56
C ASP A 9 7.81 5.92 -4.07
N GLU A 10 8.16 7.09 -3.55
CA GLU A 10 8.43 7.27 -2.12
C GLU A 10 7.21 6.94 -1.24
N LEU A 11 6.03 7.46 -1.61
CA LEU A 11 4.79 7.18 -0.89
C LEU A 11 4.43 5.70 -0.93
N TRP A 12 4.63 5.05 -2.08
CA TRP A 12 4.42 3.62 -2.27
C TRP A 12 5.34 2.79 -1.38
N ILE A 13 6.64 3.09 -1.37
CA ILE A 13 7.61 2.38 -0.52
C ILE A 13 7.25 2.55 0.96
N LYS A 14 6.90 3.77 1.39
CA LYS A 14 6.50 4.03 2.79
C LYS A 14 5.25 3.26 3.18
N SER A 15 4.19 3.31 2.37
CA SER A 15 2.94 2.58 2.62
C SER A 15 3.15 1.06 2.63
N ARG A 16 3.93 0.54 1.68
CA ARG A 16 4.24 -0.89 1.62
C ARG A 16 5.01 -1.37 2.85
N ARG A 17 6.00 -0.61 3.31
CA ARG A 17 6.74 -0.94 4.54
C ARG A 17 5.83 -0.98 5.75
N ARG A 18 4.93 0.00 5.93
CA ARG A 18 3.95 0.01 7.03
C ARG A 18 3.01 -1.20 6.96
N TYR A 19 2.49 -1.52 5.77
CA TYR A 19 1.67 -2.71 5.56
C TYR A 19 2.41 -4.00 5.94
N GLU A 20 3.66 -4.17 5.50
CA GLU A 20 4.47 -5.35 5.82
C GLU A 20 4.75 -5.48 7.32
N THR A 21 5.05 -4.37 8.01
CA THR A 21 5.19 -4.34 9.48
C THR A 21 3.91 -4.77 10.18
N LEU A 22 2.75 -4.20 9.82
CA LEU A 22 1.46 -4.55 10.43
C LEU A 22 1.10 -6.03 10.23
N ILE A 23 1.35 -6.57 9.02
CA ILE A 23 1.13 -7.98 8.73
C ILE A 23 2.06 -8.88 9.55
N ALA A 24 3.33 -8.51 9.69
CA ALA A 24 4.30 -9.27 10.48
C ALA A 24 3.91 -9.27 11.97
N GLU A 25 3.53 -8.11 12.52
CA GLU A 25 3.05 -7.98 13.90
C GLU A 25 1.81 -8.83 14.15
N TYR A 26 0.83 -8.78 13.24
CA TYR A 26 -0.39 -9.58 13.35
C TYR A 26 -0.09 -11.08 13.33
N ARG A 27 0.78 -11.54 12.43
CA ARG A 27 1.18 -12.96 12.33
C ARG A 27 2.00 -13.45 13.52
N ARG A 28 2.70 -12.55 14.21
CA ARG A 28 3.47 -12.90 15.43
C ARG A 28 2.54 -13.26 16.58
N THR A 29 1.38 -12.62 16.67
CA THR A 29 0.43 -12.77 17.78
C THR A 29 -0.76 -13.67 17.45
N HIS A 30 -1.02 -13.91 16.15
CA HIS A 30 -2.17 -14.70 15.69
C HIS A 30 -1.74 -15.83 14.74
N LYS A 31 -2.34 -17.01 14.90
CA LYS A 31 -2.21 -18.10 13.93
C LYS A 31 -3.08 -17.81 12.71
N VAL A 32 -2.47 -17.30 11.65
CA VAL A 32 -3.16 -17.00 10.39
C VAL A 32 -3.07 -18.19 9.44
N PRO A 33 -4.19 -18.74 8.94
CA PRO A 33 -4.16 -19.75 7.89
C PRO A 33 -3.43 -19.26 6.64
N SER A 34 -2.81 -20.16 5.88
CA SER A 34 -2.06 -19.79 4.65
C SER A 34 -2.88 -18.98 3.63
N ARG A 35 -4.20 -19.25 3.55
CA ARG A 35 -5.16 -18.51 2.70
C ARG A 35 -6.05 -17.53 3.47
N GLY A 36 -5.74 -17.27 4.74
CA GLY A 36 -6.48 -16.32 5.57
C GLY A 36 -6.16 -14.88 5.18
N ILE A 37 -7.20 -14.05 5.07
CA ILE A 37 -7.06 -12.61 4.88
C ILE A 37 -6.94 -11.96 6.26
N ILE A 38 -5.86 -11.21 6.47
CA ILE A 38 -5.72 -10.35 7.66
C ILE A 38 -6.42 -9.03 7.35
N SER A 39 -7.43 -8.66 8.13
CA SER A 39 -8.21 -7.42 7.98
C SER A 39 -8.25 -6.73 9.34
N THR A 40 -7.40 -5.74 9.54
CA THR A 40 -7.48 -4.80 10.65
C THR A 40 -7.70 -3.40 10.07
N PRO A 41 -8.28 -2.45 10.83
CA PRO A 41 -8.50 -1.10 10.34
C PRO A 41 -7.23 -0.44 9.74
N GLU A 42 -6.06 -0.67 10.34
CA GLU A 42 -4.79 -0.12 9.90
C GLU A 42 -4.29 -0.79 8.61
N ILE A 43 -4.41 -2.12 8.52
CA ILE A 43 -4.04 -2.88 7.33
C ILE A 43 -4.95 -2.52 6.15
N ASP A 44 -6.23 -2.33 6.40
CA ASP A 44 -7.20 -1.95 5.39
C ASP A 44 -7.03 -0.49 4.96
N ALA A 45 -6.63 0.40 5.87
CA ALA A 45 -6.22 1.77 5.53
C ALA A 45 -4.99 1.78 4.60
N GLU A 46 -3.96 0.98 4.89
CA GLU A 46 -2.79 0.88 4.00
C GLU A 46 -3.15 0.26 2.64
N ARG A 47 -4.05 -0.73 2.58
CA ARG A 47 -4.56 -1.25 1.30
C ARG A 47 -5.31 -0.18 0.50
N ALA A 48 -6.14 0.63 1.17
CA ALA A 48 -6.84 1.73 0.53
C ALA A 48 -5.86 2.78 0.00
N GLU A 49 -4.81 3.10 0.75
CA GLU A 49 -3.76 4.02 0.33
C GLU A 49 -2.95 3.48 -0.86
N GLN A 50 -2.52 2.22 -0.83
CA GLN A 50 -1.85 1.58 -1.97
C GLN A 50 -2.74 1.58 -3.22
N LYS A 51 -4.06 1.34 -3.06
CA LYS A 51 -5.02 1.42 -4.18
C LYS A 51 -5.13 2.86 -4.71
N ARG A 52 -5.10 3.88 -3.84
CA ARG A 52 -5.08 5.30 -4.23
C ARG A 52 -3.80 5.64 -5.00
N LEU A 53 -2.63 5.30 -4.45
CA LEU A 53 -1.34 5.55 -5.08
C LEU A 53 -1.22 4.88 -6.44
N ARG A 54 -1.71 3.65 -6.58
CA ARG A 54 -1.74 2.94 -7.86
C ARG A 54 -2.61 3.66 -8.89
N LYS A 55 -3.75 4.22 -8.49
CA LYS A 55 -4.58 5.04 -9.39
C LYS A 55 -3.86 6.31 -9.84
N GLU A 56 -3.17 6.99 -8.92
CA GLU A 56 -2.38 8.18 -9.27
C GLU A 56 -1.23 7.84 -10.24
N TYR A 57 -0.56 6.70 -10.03
CA TYR A 57 0.48 6.22 -10.95
C TYR A 57 -0.06 5.98 -12.36
N PHE A 58 -1.23 5.34 -12.49
CA PHE A 58 -1.86 5.15 -13.80
C PHE A 58 -2.26 6.47 -14.46
N LYS A 59 -2.70 7.48 -13.69
CA LYS A 59 -2.97 8.80 -14.26
C LYS A 59 -1.72 9.47 -14.83
N LEU A 60 -0.56 9.33 -14.17
CA LEU A 60 0.71 9.83 -14.73
C LEU A 60 1.08 9.08 -16.00
N LYS A 61 0.81 7.77 -16.04
CA LYS A 61 1.09 6.93 -17.20
C LYS A 61 0.27 7.38 -18.41
N ASP A 62 -1.02 7.60 -18.19
CA ASP A 62 -1.95 8.02 -19.24
C ASP A 62 -1.61 9.42 -19.78
N LYS A 63 -0.89 10.24 -18.99
CA LYS A 63 -0.39 11.56 -19.39
C LYS A 63 1.01 11.53 -20.04
N ASN A 64 1.65 10.36 -20.21
CA ASN A 64 3.06 10.23 -20.62
C ASN A 64 4.06 10.98 -19.70
N GLU A 65 3.73 11.15 -18.43
CA GLU A 65 4.57 11.81 -17.42
C GLU A 65 5.42 10.81 -16.60
N LEU A 66 5.74 9.65 -17.19
CA LEU A 66 6.28 8.47 -16.50
C LEU A 66 7.63 8.01 -17.06
#